data_AF-A0A9X9M4Q7-F1
#
_entry.id   AF-A0A9X9M4Q7-F1
#
_cell.length_a   1.000
_cell.length_b   1.000
_cell.length_c   1.000
_cell.angle_alpha   90.00
_cell.angle_beta   90.00
_cell.angle_gamma   90.00
#
_symmetry.space_group_name_H-M   'P 1'
#
loop_
_entity.id
_entity.type
_entity.pdbx_description
1 polymer ?
#
loop_
_entity_poly.entity_id
_entity_poly.type
_entity_poly.pdbx_seq_one_letter_code
_entity_poly.pdbx_strand_id
1 'polypeptide(L)'
;MEYIPVAVRTQILFFCVSDLANVDPMYQYSLEWFLNIFLSGIANSERADNLKKRIANINRHLTYNLYSNVCRSLFEKHKLMFAFLLCVRIMMNEGKIDQAEWRYLLSGGSIQVMTENPAPDWLSDRAWRDILALSNLPAFSSFVDDFPKHLSEFQSIFDSLEPHR
;
A
#
# COMPACT_ATOMS: atom_id res chain seq x y z
N MET A 1 24.37 -16.60 -3.35
CA MET A 1 23.72 -15.47 -2.66
C MET A 1 23.11 -14.43 -3.62
N GLU A 2 23.39 -14.48 -4.92
CA GLU A 2 22.99 -13.40 -5.83
C GLU A 2 21.49 -13.34 -6.17
N TYR A 3 20.75 -14.45 -6.03
CA TYR A 3 19.30 -14.51 -6.25
C TYR A 3 18.45 -14.30 -4.97
N ILE A 4 19.08 -13.93 -3.84
CA ILE A 4 18.37 -13.60 -2.60
C ILE A 4 17.22 -12.60 -2.83
N PRO A 5 17.36 -11.55 -3.67
CA PRO A 5 16.25 -10.61 -3.92
C PRO A 5 15.00 -11.26 -4.52
N VAL A 6 15.15 -12.34 -5.30
CA VAL A 6 14.01 -13.12 -5.80
C VAL A 6 13.35 -13.89 -4.66
N ALA A 7 14.13 -14.54 -3.80
CA ALA A 7 13.62 -15.26 -2.65
C ALA A 7 12.85 -14.34 -1.68
N VAL A 8 13.37 -13.14 -1.41
CA VAL A 8 12.69 -12.11 -0.60
C VAL A 8 11.37 -11.69 -1.24
N ARG A 9 11.35 -11.42 -2.56
CA ARG A 9 10.11 -11.08 -3.28
C ARG A 9 9.10 -12.22 -3.19
N THR A 10 9.53 -13.46 -3.42
CA THR A 10 8.67 -14.65 -3.34
C THR A 10 8.08 -14.84 -1.94
N GLN A 11 8.87 -14.65 -0.88
CA GLN A 11 8.40 -14.70 0.50
C GLN A 11 7.28 -13.70 0.75
N ILE A 12 7.47 -12.43 0.34
CA ILE A 12 6.46 -11.37 0.49
C ILE A 12 5.16 -11.76 -0.22
N LEU A 13 5.29 -12.21 -1.47
CA LEU A 13 4.15 -12.62 -2.29
C LEU A 13 3.38 -13.79 -1.68
N PHE A 14 4.09 -14.79 -1.13
CA PHE A 14 3.47 -15.92 -0.45
C PHE A 14 2.62 -15.47 0.74
N PHE A 15 3.21 -14.66 1.64
CA PHE A 15 2.48 -14.19 2.82
C PHE A 15 1.30 -13.30 2.46
N CYS A 16 1.40 -12.47 1.41
CA CYS A 16 0.25 -11.70 0.93
C CYS A 16 -0.92 -12.61 0.50
N VAL A 17 -0.63 -13.77 -0.09
CA VAL A 17 -1.65 -14.73 -0.52
C VAL A 17 -2.19 -15.52 0.66
N SER A 18 -1.33 -15.96 1.58
CA SER A 18 -1.75 -16.67 2.79
C SER A 18 -2.65 -15.80 3.68
N ASP A 19 -2.36 -14.50 3.77
CA ASP A 19 -3.13 -13.55 4.57
C ASP A 19 -4.57 -13.35 4.05
N LEU A 20 -4.86 -13.69 2.78
CA LEU A 20 -6.21 -13.57 2.20
C LEU A 20 -7.24 -14.46 2.90
N ALA A 21 -6.83 -15.55 3.54
CA ALA A 21 -7.72 -16.41 4.32
C ALA A 21 -8.35 -15.66 5.52
N ASN A 22 -7.73 -14.57 5.99
CA ASN A 22 -8.29 -13.70 7.03
C ASN A 22 -9.40 -12.77 6.48
N VAL A 23 -9.44 -12.56 5.16
CA VAL A 23 -10.47 -11.74 4.50
C VAL A 23 -11.70 -12.59 4.22
N ASP A 24 -11.49 -13.78 3.67
CA ASP A 24 -12.55 -14.76 3.42
C ASP A 24 -11.95 -16.17 3.55
N PRO A 25 -12.55 -17.07 4.36
CA PRO A 25 -12.06 -18.44 4.51
C PRO A 25 -11.96 -19.23 3.19
N MET A 26 -12.67 -18.82 2.14
CA MET A 26 -12.56 -19.43 0.80
C MET A 26 -11.25 -19.08 0.08
N TYR A 27 -10.51 -18.06 0.51
CA TYR A 27 -9.26 -17.63 -0.12
C TYR A 27 -8.05 -18.35 0.45
N GLN A 28 -8.08 -19.67 0.33
CA GLN A 28 -6.99 -20.54 0.76
C GLN A 28 -6.24 -21.12 -0.43
N TYR A 29 -4.92 -21.01 -0.38
CA TYR A 29 -4.03 -21.52 -1.41
C TYR A 29 -2.95 -22.36 -0.74
N SER A 30 -2.68 -23.55 -1.29
CA SER A 30 -1.63 -24.41 -0.77
C SER A 30 -0.24 -23.88 -1.14
N LEU A 31 0.76 -24.21 -0.32
CA LEU A 31 2.16 -23.93 -0.63
C LEU A 31 2.57 -24.57 -1.96
N GLU A 32 2.12 -25.79 -2.23
CA GLU A 32 2.41 -26.50 -3.48
C GLU A 32 1.89 -25.75 -4.71
N TRP A 33 0.65 -25.25 -4.66
CA TRP A 33 0.09 -24.43 -5.73
C TRP A 33 0.93 -23.17 -5.96
N PHE A 34 1.34 -22.49 -4.88
CA PHE A 34 2.18 -21.31 -4.97
C PHE A 34 3.57 -21.62 -5.56
N LEU A 35 4.19 -22.73 -5.16
CA LEU A 35 5.47 -23.18 -5.72
C LEU A 35 5.37 -23.46 -7.22
N ASN A 36 4.26 -24.02 -7.70
CA ASN A 36 4.04 -24.23 -9.13
C ASN A 36 3.97 -22.90 -9.90
N ILE A 37 3.29 -21.88 -9.37
CA ILE A 37 3.31 -20.52 -9.95
C ILE A 37 4.72 -19.95 -9.95
N PHE A 38 5.48 -20.13 -8.86
CA PHE A 38 6.83 -19.63 -8.73
C PHE A 38 7.80 -20.26 -9.74
N LEU A 39 7.83 -21.59 -9.82
CA LEU A 39 8.68 -22.33 -10.76
C LEU A 39 8.32 -21.99 -12.22
N SER A 40 7.02 -21.93 -12.53
CA SER A 40 6.53 -21.48 -13.84
C SER A 40 6.96 -20.04 -14.14
N GLY A 41 6.90 -19.15 -13.14
CA GLY A 41 7.32 -17.76 -13.30
C GLY A 41 8.81 -17.61 -13.58
N ILE A 42 9.67 -18.43 -12.97
CA ILE A 42 11.11 -18.45 -13.28
C ILE A 42 11.34 -18.93 -14.71
N ALA A 43 10.68 -20.03 -15.11
CA ALA A 43 10.86 -20.63 -16.43
C ALA A 43 10.40 -19.70 -17.57
N ASN A 44 9.27 -19.00 -17.37
CA ASN A 44 8.61 -18.20 -18.41
C ASN A 44 8.97 -16.71 -18.38
N SER A 45 9.66 -16.23 -17.34
CA SER A 45 10.16 -14.85 -17.31
C SER A 45 11.23 -14.62 -18.39
N GLU A 46 11.27 -13.39 -18.92
CA GLU A 46 12.23 -12.99 -19.95
C GLU A 46 13.69 -13.17 -19.47
N ARG A 47 14.48 -13.92 -20.24
CA ARG A 47 15.91 -14.13 -19.98
C ARG A 47 16.69 -12.83 -20.18
N ALA A 48 17.81 -12.69 -19.49
CA ALA A 48 18.71 -11.56 -19.66
C ALA A 48 20.14 -11.99 -19.33
N ASP A 49 21.10 -11.45 -20.08
CA ASP A 49 22.52 -11.76 -19.89
C ASP A 49 23.08 -11.12 -18.62
N ASN A 50 22.46 -10.02 -18.18
CA ASN A 50 22.83 -9.36 -16.95
C ASN A 50 21.92 -9.80 -15.80
N LEU A 51 22.55 -10.17 -14.69
CA LEU A 51 21.87 -10.74 -13.52
C LEU A 51 20.84 -9.79 -12.91
N LYS A 52 21.15 -8.49 -12.81
CA LYS A 52 20.23 -7.49 -12.24
C LYS A 52 18.92 -7.39 -13.04
N LYS A 53 19.00 -7.34 -14.37
CA LYS A 53 17.83 -7.36 -15.27
C LYS A 53 17.12 -8.69 -15.21
N ARG A 54 17.84 -9.81 -15.11
CA ARG A 54 17.21 -11.13 -14.94
C ARG A 54 16.36 -11.19 -13.67
N ILE A 55 16.90 -10.72 -12.54
CA ILE A 55 16.19 -10.62 -11.25
C ILE A 55 14.95 -9.73 -11.38
N ALA A 56 15.09 -8.56 -12.01
CA ALA A 56 13.96 -7.64 -12.22
C ALA A 56 12.87 -8.27 -13.11
N ASN A 57 13.25 -8.97 -14.17
CA ASN A 57 12.33 -9.68 -15.07
C ASN A 57 11.58 -10.80 -14.35
N ILE A 58 12.27 -11.61 -13.54
CA ILE A 58 11.65 -12.65 -12.72
C ILE A 58 10.65 -12.02 -11.75
N ASN A 59 11.07 -11.02 -10.97
CA ASN A 59 10.22 -10.38 -9.96
C ASN A 59 8.97 -9.74 -10.59
N ARG A 60 9.11 -9.06 -11.74
CA ARG A 60 7.99 -8.46 -12.47
C ARG A 60 7.03 -9.53 -12.97
N HIS A 61 7.54 -10.55 -13.65
CA HIS A 61 6.71 -11.63 -14.20
C HIS A 61 5.98 -12.39 -13.08
N LEU A 62 6.71 -12.77 -12.01
CA LEU A 62 6.14 -13.47 -10.86
C LEU A 62 5.03 -12.67 -10.19
N THR A 63 5.26 -11.39 -9.92
CA THR A 63 4.28 -10.50 -9.26
C THR A 63 2.99 -10.43 -10.09
N TYR A 64 3.11 -10.21 -11.40
CA TYR A 64 1.95 -10.12 -12.29
C TYR A 64 1.23 -11.46 -12.45
N ASN A 65 1.99 -12.54 -12.65
CA ASN A 65 1.45 -13.89 -12.84
C ASN A 65 0.67 -14.34 -11.59
N LEU A 66 1.24 -14.15 -10.40
CA LEU A 66 0.55 -14.44 -9.15
C LEU A 66 -0.71 -13.58 -8.98
N TYR A 67 -0.61 -12.26 -9.17
CA TYR A 67 -1.74 -11.36 -9.10
C TYR A 67 -2.88 -11.81 -10.01
N SER A 68 -2.57 -12.10 -11.28
CA SER A 68 -3.54 -12.55 -12.27
C SER A 68 -4.21 -13.87 -11.86
N ASN A 69 -3.45 -14.85 -11.37
CA ASN A 69 -4.01 -16.13 -10.96
C ASN A 69 -4.91 -16.02 -9.72
N VAL A 70 -4.48 -15.26 -8.71
CA VAL A 70 -5.29 -15.03 -7.50
C VAL A 70 -6.56 -14.24 -7.83
N CYS A 71 -6.47 -13.19 -8.65
CA CYS A 71 -7.64 -12.40 -9.02
C CYS A 71 -8.69 -13.15 -9.87
N ARG A 72 -8.37 -14.32 -10.45
CA ARG A 72 -9.37 -15.17 -11.11
C ARG A 72 -10.34 -15.83 -10.12
N SER A 73 -9.89 -16.06 -8.88
CA SER A 73 -10.68 -16.69 -7.82
C SER A 73 -11.21 -15.71 -6.78
N LEU A 74 -10.74 -14.44 -6.76
CA LEU A 74 -11.26 -13.42 -5.86
C LEU A 74 -12.58 -12.81 -6.34
N PHE A 75 -13.44 -12.45 -5.40
CA PHE A 75 -14.58 -11.56 -5.67
C PHE A 75 -14.07 -10.19 -6.11
N GLU A 76 -14.82 -9.52 -6.99
CA GLU A 76 -14.44 -8.22 -7.56
C GLU A 76 -14.09 -7.18 -6.48
N LYS A 77 -14.91 -7.11 -5.41
CA LYS A 77 -14.71 -6.20 -4.27
C LYS A 77 -13.36 -6.35 -3.56
N HIS A 78 -12.69 -7.49 -3.68
CA HIS A 78 -11.41 -7.77 -3.00
C HIS A 78 -10.19 -7.63 -3.91
N LYS A 79 -10.37 -7.46 -5.23
CA LYS A 79 -9.24 -7.38 -6.17
C LYS A 79 -8.39 -6.13 -5.95
N LEU A 80 -9.03 -4.97 -5.78
CA LEU A 80 -8.32 -3.72 -5.52
C LEU A 80 -7.58 -3.75 -4.18
N MET A 81 -8.22 -4.29 -3.14
CA MET A 81 -7.61 -4.48 -1.83
C MET A 81 -6.36 -5.38 -1.92
N PHE A 82 -6.43 -6.49 -2.67
CA PHE A 82 -5.28 -7.37 -2.86
C PHE A 82 -4.16 -6.70 -3.67
N ALA A 83 -4.49 -5.98 -4.75
CA ALA A 83 -3.52 -5.20 -5.52
C ALA A 83 -2.80 -4.16 -4.64
N PHE A 84 -3.55 -3.45 -3.80
CA PHE A 84 -3.03 -2.48 -2.85
C PHE A 84 -2.11 -3.14 -1.81
N LEU A 85 -2.53 -4.26 -1.21
CA LEU A 85 -1.72 -5.01 -0.25
C LEU A 85 -0.38 -5.48 -0.85
N LEU A 86 -0.40 -6.03 -2.06
CA LEU A 86 0.80 -6.45 -2.78
C LEU A 86 1.77 -5.26 -2.97
N CYS A 87 1.24 -4.13 -3.45
CA CYS A 87 2.02 -2.92 -3.69
C CYS A 87 2.68 -2.41 -2.40
N VAL A 88 1.89 -2.28 -1.33
CA VAL A 88 2.35 -1.79 -0.04
C VAL A 88 3.43 -2.69 0.54
N ARG A 89 3.23 -4.01 0.57
CA ARG A 89 4.20 -4.96 1.13
C ARG A 89 5.51 -4.97 0.34
N ILE A 90 5.44 -4.82 -0.99
CA ILE A 90 6.60 -4.66 -1.86
C ILE A 90 7.35 -3.36 -1.53
N MET A 91 6.65 -2.24 -1.45
CA MET A 91 7.24 -0.92 -1.22
C MET A 91 7.81 -0.78 0.20
N MET A 92 7.18 -1.39 1.21
CA MET A 92 7.71 -1.50 2.57
C MET A 92 9.05 -2.23 2.60
N ASN A 93 9.17 -3.37 1.90
CA ASN A 93 10.43 -4.10 1.81
C ASN A 93 11.52 -3.28 1.07
N GLU A 94 11.12 -2.40 0.16
CA GLU A 94 12.02 -1.46 -0.52
C GLU A 94 12.33 -0.20 0.31
N GLY A 95 11.80 -0.08 1.53
CA GLY A 95 12.00 1.07 2.42
C GLY A 95 11.30 2.35 1.95
N LYS A 96 10.30 2.23 1.07
CA LYS A 96 9.57 3.38 0.49
C LYS A 96 8.29 3.74 1.24
N ILE A 97 7.87 2.91 2.17
CA ILE A 97 6.71 3.16 3.03
C ILE A 97 7.18 3.06 4.47
N ASP A 98 6.96 4.14 5.22
CA ASP A 98 7.21 4.15 6.65
C ASP A 98 6.15 3.33 7.41
N GLN A 99 6.59 2.59 8.41
CA GLN A 99 5.72 1.69 9.17
C GLN A 99 4.74 2.44 10.08
N ALA A 100 5.11 3.62 10.57
CA ALA A 100 4.23 4.47 11.37
C ALA A 100 3.17 5.14 10.48
N GLU A 101 3.55 5.64 9.31
CA GLU A 101 2.60 6.18 8.31
C GLU A 101 1.60 5.11 7.85
N TRP A 102 2.07 3.87 7.61
CA TRP A 102 1.18 2.77 7.28
C TRP A 102 0.18 2.45 8.39
N ARG A 103 0.64 2.42 9.65
CA ARG A 103 -0.26 2.20 10.79
C ARG A 103 -1.28 3.33 10.89
N TYR A 104 -0.84 4.57 10.72
CA TYR A 104 -1.72 5.72 10.69
C TYR A 104 -2.79 5.60 9.61
N LEU A 105 -2.43 5.18 8.39
CA LEU A 105 -3.39 4.97 7.30
C LEU A 105 -4.47 3.93 7.67
N LEU A 106 -4.09 2.86 8.38
CA LEU A 106 -5.00 1.76 8.73
C LEU A 106 -5.90 2.06 9.93
N SER A 107 -5.36 2.70 10.98
CA SER A 107 -6.06 2.86 12.26
C SER A 107 -6.38 4.32 12.63
N GLY A 108 -5.92 5.28 11.82
CA GLY A 108 -5.90 6.69 12.19
C GLY A 108 -4.86 6.98 13.27
N GLY A 109 -4.86 8.22 13.75
CA GLY A 109 -4.04 8.68 14.87
C GLY A 109 -4.86 9.21 16.03
N SER A 110 -4.19 9.35 17.18
CA SER A 110 -4.74 10.01 18.37
C SER A 110 -4.35 11.48 18.38
N ILE A 111 -5.26 12.37 18.78
CA ILE A 111 -4.95 13.79 18.94
C ILE A 111 -4.12 13.98 20.20
N GLN A 112 -2.97 14.64 20.10
CA GLN A 112 -2.14 15.00 21.26
C GLN A 112 -2.44 16.40 21.77
N VAL A 113 -2.63 17.35 20.86
CA VAL A 113 -2.90 18.75 21.16
C VAL A 113 -4.20 19.15 20.48
N MET A 114 -5.13 19.69 21.26
CA MET A 114 -6.39 20.22 20.74
C MET A 114 -6.25 21.73 20.57
N THR A 115 -6.47 22.21 19.35
CA THR A 115 -6.50 23.63 19.01
C THR A 115 -7.83 23.98 18.36
N GLU A 116 -8.16 25.27 18.34
CA GLU A 116 -9.38 25.76 17.69
C GLU A 116 -9.33 25.54 16.18
N ASN A 117 -10.51 25.30 15.60
CA ASN A 117 -10.69 25.14 14.17
C ASN A 117 -10.53 26.52 13.49
N PRO A 118 -9.57 26.69 12.57
CA PRO A 118 -9.33 27.97 11.91
C PRO A 118 -10.38 28.32 10.85
N ALA A 119 -11.21 27.36 10.44
CA ALA A 119 -12.19 27.53 9.36
C ALA A 119 -13.54 26.85 9.67
N PRO A 120 -14.23 27.25 10.75
CA PRO A 120 -15.47 26.60 11.19
C PRO A 120 -16.63 26.70 10.19
N ASP A 121 -16.56 27.64 9.24
CA ASP A 121 -17.61 27.85 8.23
C ASP A 121 -17.74 26.70 7.24
N TRP A 122 -16.65 25.98 6.94
CA TRP A 122 -16.64 24.90 5.94
C TRP A 122 -15.92 23.64 6.41
N LEU A 123 -14.98 23.74 7.36
CA LEU A 123 -14.26 22.60 7.89
C LEU A 123 -14.99 22.05 9.13
N SER A 124 -15.47 20.82 9.07
CA SER A 124 -16.07 20.17 10.24
C SER A 124 -15.05 19.95 11.36
N ASP A 125 -15.49 19.99 12.62
CA ASP A 125 -14.64 19.67 13.77
C ASP A 125 -14.02 18.26 13.68
N ARG A 126 -14.72 17.32 13.04
CA ARG A 126 -14.18 15.98 12.79
C ARG A 126 -12.97 16.02 11.85
N ALA A 127 -13.08 16.74 10.74
CA ALA A 127 -11.98 16.89 9.79
C ALA A 127 -10.80 17.65 10.42
N TRP A 128 -11.07 18.67 11.24
CA TRP A 128 -10.01 19.37 11.98
C TRP A 128 -9.29 18.44 12.96
N ARG A 129 -10.03 17.59 13.67
CA ARG A 129 -9.46 16.55 14.54
C ARG A 129 -8.55 15.58 13.78
N ASP A 130 -8.92 15.20 12.56
CA ASP A 130 -8.10 14.34 11.71
C ASP A 130 -6.80 15.05 11.26
N ILE A 131 -6.86 16.36 11.00
CA ILE A 131 -5.68 17.20 10.69
C ILE A 131 -4.74 17.30 11.91
N LEU A 132 -5.30 17.49 13.11
CA LEU A 132 -4.53 17.49 14.35
C LEU A 132 -3.87 16.13 14.61
N ALA A 133 -4.60 15.04 14.38
CA ALA A 133 -4.04 13.70 14.50
C ALA A 133 -2.91 13.44 13.48
N LEU A 134 -3.02 13.98 12.27
CA LEU A 134 -2.02 13.84 11.21
C LEU A 134 -0.69 14.49 11.58
N SER A 135 -0.72 15.62 12.29
CA SER A 135 0.47 16.36 12.71
C SER A 135 1.44 15.58 13.61
N ASN A 136 0.98 14.47 14.21
CA ASN A 136 1.85 13.59 14.98
C ASN A 136 2.86 12.82 14.11
N LEU A 137 2.63 12.74 12.81
CA LEU A 137 3.57 12.13 11.88
C LEU A 137 4.71 13.13 11.59
N PRO A 138 5.99 12.72 11.63
CA PRO A 138 7.11 13.62 11.40
C PRO A 138 7.01 14.40 10.09
N ALA A 139 6.54 13.74 9.02
CA ALA A 139 6.35 14.33 7.70
C ALA A 139 5.27 15.44 7.65
N PHE A 140 4.35 15.45 8.61
CA PHE A 140 3.21 16.39 8.67
C PHE A 140 3.26 17.29 9.91
N SER A 141 4.39 17.32 10.62
CA SER A 141 4.54 18.05 11.89
C SER A 141 4.25 19.55 11.78
N SER A 142 4.54 20.19 10.65
CA SER A 142 4.23 21.61 10.42
C SER A 142 2.82 21.86 9.86
N PHE A 143 2.09 20.81 9.51
CA PHE A 143 0.86 20.94 8.72
C PHE A 143 -0.23 21.74 9.44
N VAL A 144 -0.34 21.59 10.77
CA VAL A 144 -1.33 22.33 11.58
C VAL A 144 -1.03 23.83 11.59
N ASP A 145 0.25 24.23 11.56
CA ASP A 145 0.66 25.63 11.52
C ASP A 145 0.56 26.23 10.11
N ASP A 146 0.73 25.40 9.08
CA ASP A 146 0.70 25.82 7.68
C ASP A 146 -0.74 25.88 7.12
N PHE A 147 -1.64 25.02 7.60
CA PHE A 147 -3.02 24.96 7.13
C PHE A 147 -3.77 26.32 7.20
N PRO A 148 -3.71 27.10 8.31
CA PRO A 148 -4.35 28.42 8.37
C PRO A 148 -3.79 29.45 7.37
N LYS A 149 -2.55 29.27 6.88
CA LYS A 149 -1.91 30.18 5.93
C LYS A 149 -2.44 29.98 4.50
N HIS A 150 -3.02 28.81 4.21
CA HIS A 150 -3.45 28.40 2.87
C HIS A 150 -4.95 28.01 2.83
N LEU A 151 -5.78 28.58 3.71
CA LEU A 151 -7.20 28.19 3.84
C LEU A 151 -7.97 28.25 2.52
N SER A 152 -7.77 29.29 1.71
CA SER A 152 -8.47 29.43 0.42
C SER A 152 -8.12 28.33 -0.57
N GLU A 153 -6.86 27.89 -0.58
CA GLU A 153 -6.39 26.81 -1.46
C GLU A 153 -6.97 25.47 -1.01
N PHE A 154 -6.92 25.18 0.30
CA PHE A 154 -7.52 23.96 0.85
C PHE A 154 -9.04 23.92 0.71
N GLN A 155 -9.72 25.07 0.83
CA GLN A 155 -11.16 25.16 0.58
C GLN A 155 -11.48 24.86 -0.88
N SER A 156 -10.70 25.38 -1.83
CA SER A 156 -10.86 25.05 -3.25
C SER A 156 -10.68 23.56 -3.54
N ILE A 157 -9.78 22.89 -2.82
CA ILE A 157 -9.60 21.43 -2.93
C ILE A 157 -10.80 20.72 -2.31
N PHE A 158 -11.25 21.15 -1.13
CA PHE A 158 -12.38 20.56 -0.41
C PHE A 158 -13.69 20.63 -1.21
N ASP A 159 -13.94 21.77 -1.87
CA ASP A 159 -15.14 22.00 -2.68
C ASP A 159 -15.06 21.35 -4.08
N SER A 160 -13.89 20.81 -4.47
CA SER A 160 -13.69 20.19 -5.77
C SER A 160 -14.44 18.85 -5.91
N LEU A 161 -15.02 18.61 -7.08
CA LEU A 161 -15.57 17.30 -7.43
C LEU A 161 -14.47 16.26 -7.73
N GLU A 162 -13.24 16.71 -8.01
CA GLU A 162 -12.08 15.85 -8.29
C GLU A 162 -10.86 16.26 -7.43
N PRO A 163 -10.91 16.13 -6.08
CA PRO A 163 -9.87 16.63 -5.17
C PRO A 163 -8.52 15.90 -5.27
N HIS A 164 -8.45 14.83 -6.06
CA HIS A 164 -7.27 13.99 -6.25
C HIS A 164 -6.49 14.33 -7.53
N ARG A 165 -6.94 15.33 -8.30
CA ARG A 165 -6.37 15.75 -9.58
C ARG A 165 -5.76 17.14 -9.53
#